data_AF-A0A818B4E4-F1
#
_entry.id   AF-A0A818B4E4-F1
#
_cell.length_a   1.000
_cell.length_b   1.000
_cell.length_c   1.000
_cell.angle_alpha   90.00
_cell.angle_beta   90.00
_cell.angle_gamma   90.00
#
_symmetry.space_group_name_H-M   'P 1'
#
loop_
_entity.id
_entity.type
_entity.pdbx_description
1 polymer ?
#
loop_
_entity_poly.entity_id
_entity_poly.type
_entity_poly.pdbx_seq_one_letter_code
_entity_poly.pdbx_strand_id
1 'polypeptide(L)' 'MKIRTSSQRAGVGGVYNPLTKQVEWKTCWHGGVVGYFDYETQSVKWTEKWRHGIALISWDTDANTYLTTASCGWYDND' A
#
# COMPACT_ATOMS: atom_id res chain seq x y z
N MET A 1 30.40 -2.20 -16.86
CA MET A 1 29.43 -2.74 -15.88
C MET A 1 28.03 -2.43 -16.40
N LYS A 2 27.29 -3.44 -16.87
CA LYS A 2 25.92 -3.24 -17.38
C LYS A 2 24.96 -3.54 -16.23
N ILE A 3 24.40 -2.51 -15.63
CA ILE A 3 23.38 -2.68 -14.58
C ILE A 3 22.13 -3.21 -15.29
N ARG A 4 21.86 -4.50 -15.11
CA ARG A 4 20.55 -5.07 -15.47
C ARG A 4 19.60 -4.68 -14.35
N THR A 5 18.81 -3.64 -14.58
CA THR A 5 17.63 -3.36 -13.73
C THR A 5 16.61 -4.45 -14.02
N SER A 6 16.61 -5.54 -13.25
CA SER A 6 15.42 -6.37 -13.16
C SER A 6 14.33 -5.48 -12.58
N SER A 7 13.30 -5.13 -13.35
CA SER A 7 12.17 -4.34 -12.86
C SER A 7 11.36 -5.19 -11.89
N GLN A 8 11.87 -5.40 -10.68
CA GLN A 8 11.10 -6.02 -9.62
C GLN A 8 10.03 -5.00 -9.23
N ARG A 9 8.79 -5.25 -9.66
CA ARG A 9 7.63 -4.40 -9.37
C ARG A 9 7.22 -4.60 -7.91
N ALA A 10 8.10 -4.19 -6.99
CA ALA A 10 7.91 -4.34 -5.56
C ALA A 10 7.40 -3.02 -4.96
N GLY A 11 6.30 -3.09 -4.19
CA GLY A 11 5.80 -2.01 -3.36
C GLY A 11 6.25 -2.19 -1.91
N VAL A 12 6.48 -1.07 -1.22
CA VAL A 12 6.76 -1.02 0.22
C VAL A 12 5.77 -0.06 0.87
N GLY A 13 5.13 -0.50 1.95
CA GLY A 13 4.20 0.29 2.75
C GLY A 13 4.68 0.39 4.19
N GLY A 14 4.48 1.55 4.80
CA GLY A 14 4.78 1.80 6.21
C GLY A 14 3.56 2.37 6.93
N VAL A 15 3.27 1.87 8.13
CA VAL A 15 2.15 2.32 8.97
C VAL A 15 2.65 2.59 10.37
N TYR A 16 2.36 3.78 10.90
CA TYR A 16 2.65 4.06 12.30
C TYR A 16 1.64 3.34 13.21
N ASN A 17 2.14 2.52 14.13
CA ASN A 17 1.37 1.89 15.18
C ASN A 17 1.49 2.72 16.48
N PRO A 18 0.40 3.39 16.93
CA PRO A 18 0.43 4.24 18.12
C PRO A 18 0.60 3.46 19.43
N LEU A 19 0.29 2.16 19.47
CA LEU A 19 0.45 1.32 20.67
C LEU A 19 1.92 1.00 20.94
N THR A 20 2.65 0.64 19.88
CA THR A 20 4.09 0.32 19.99
C THR A 20 4.98 1.55 19.81
N LYS A 21 4.41 2.66 19.32
CA LYS A 21 5.12 3.90 18.93
C LYS A 21 6.18 3.66 17.85
N GLN A 22 5.92 2.71 16.95
CA GLN A 22 6.84 2.30 15.89
C GLN A 22 6.13 2.24 14.55
N VAL A 23 6.92 2.28 13.47
CA VAL A 23 6.40 2.04 12.11
C VAL A 23 6.51 0.55 11.81
N GLU A 24 5.38 -0.05 11.43
CA GLU A 24 5.33 -1.39 10.85
C GLU A 24 5.51 -1.30 9.33
N TRP A 25 6.32 -2.19 8.78
CA TRP A 25 6.68 -2.20 7.36
C TRP A 25 6.19 -3.48 6.69
N LYS A 26 5.75 -3.37 5.44
CA LYS A 26 5.40 -4.52 4.60
C LYS A 26 5.86 -4.33 3.17
N THR A 27 6.39 -5.41 2.59
CA THR A 27 6.81 -5.47 1.18
C THR A 27 5.88 -6.39 0.40
N CYS A 28 5.47 -5.97 -0.80
CA CYS A 28 4.73 -6.79 -1.76
C CYS A 28 5.52 -6.86 -3.09
N TRP A 29 5.80 -8.07 -3.58
CA TRP A 29 6.73 -8.27 -4.72
C TRP A 29 6.11 -8.09 -6.11
N HIS A 30 4.79 -7.92 -6.20
CA HIS A 30 4.06 -7.90 -7.48
C HIS A 30 3.02 -6.76 -7.60
N GLY A 31 3.13 -5.73 -6.75
CA GLY A 31 2.11 -4.69 -6.68
C GLY A 31 2.37 -3.64 -5.60
N GLY A 32 1.41 -2.74 -5.46
CA GLY A 32 1.38 -1.76 -4.38
C GLY A 32 0.84 -2.38 -3.10
N VAL A 33 1.36 -1.90 -1.98
CA VAL A 33 0.90 -2.25 -0.63
C VAL A 33 0.74 -0.96 0.17
N VAL A 34 -0.38 -0.84 0.87
CA VAL A 34 -0.65 0.21 1.84
C VAL A 34 -1.17 -0.44 3.11
N GLY A 35 -1.00 0.23 4.24
CA GLY A 35 -1.71 -0.17 5.44
C GLY A 35 -2.22 1.03 6.22
N TYR A 36 -2.93 0.74 7.28
CA TYR A 36 -3.47 1.71 8.22
C TYR A 36 -3.59 1.07 9.60
N PHE A 37 -3.65 1.90 10.65
CA PHE A 37 -3.92 1.43 11.99
C PHE A 37 -5.43 1.46 12.26
N ASP A 38 -6.02 0.30 12.51
CA ASP A 38 -7.41 0.16 12.90
C ASP A 38 -7.54 0.34 14.42
N TYR A 39 -8.22 1.40 14.85
CA TYR A 39 -8.41 1.71 16.27
C TYR A 39 -9.46 0.82 16.95
N GLU A 40 -10.41 0.25 16.21
CA GLU A 40 -11.42 -0.64 16.76
C GLU A 40 -10.80 -1.98 17.13
N THR A 41 -10.02 -2.56 16.21
CA THR A 41 -9.33 -3.84 16.43
C THR A 41 -7.93 -3.68 17.01
N GLN A 42 -7.47 -2.44 17.23
CA GLN A 42 -6.15 -2.12 17.77
C GLN A 42 -4.99 -2.78 17.02
N SER A 43 -5.08 -2.84 15.69
CA SER A 43 -4.13 -3.57 14.85
C SER A 43 -3.84 -2.90 13.52
N VAL A 44 -2.65 -3.14 12.97
CA VAL A 44 -2.32 -2.70 11.60
C VAL A 44 -2.97 -3.63 10.58
N LYS A 45 -3.68 -3.04 9.62
CA LYS A 45 -4.29 -3.74 8.48
C LYS A 45 -3.56 -3.36 7.20
N TRP A 46 -3.50 -4.31 6.26
CA TRP A 46 -2.79 -4.15 4.99
C TRP A 46 -3.72 -4.40 3.81
N THR A 47 -3.53 -3.65 2.74
CA THR A 47 -4.22 -3.82 1.45
C THR A 47 -3.18 -3.86 0.34
N GLU A 48 -3.34 -4.84 -0.55
CA GLU A 48 -2.41 -5.07 -1.67
C GLU A 48 -3.18 -5.01 -2.99
N LYS A 49 -2.54 -4.46 -4.02
CA LYS A 49 -3.08 -4.40 -5.38
C LYS A 49 -2.01 -4.84 -6.37
N TRP A 50 -2.27 -5.96 -7.04
CA TRP A 50 -1.39 -6.50 -8.07
C TRP A 50 -1.26 -5.53 -9.25
N ARG A 51 -0.05 -5.29 -9.76
CA ARG A 51 0.27 -4.35 -10.85
C ARG A 51 -0.15 -2.88 -10.69
N HIS A 52 -0.69 -2.45 -9.55
CA HIS A 52 -1.04 -1.04 -9.32
C HIS A 52 -0.35 -0.48 -8.08
N GLY A 53 0.15 0.76 -8.15
CA GLY A 53 0.58 1.51 -6.97
C GLY A 53 -0.64 2.03 -6.21
N ILE A 54 -0.63 1.94 -4.88
CA ILE A 54 -1.68 2.52 -4.03
C ILE A 54 -1.20 3.91 -3.59
N ALA A 55 -1.99 4.94 -3.87
CA ALA A 55 -1.60 6.34 -3.67
C ALA A 55 -2.15 6.93 -2.36
N LEU A 56 -3.35 6.51 -1.96
CA LEU A 56 -3.99 7.01 -0.75
C LEU A 56 -4.98 5.99 -0.19
N ILE A 57 -5.05 5.97 1.14
CA ILE A 57 -6.08 5.30 1.92
C ILE A 57 -6.76 6.34 2.81
N SER A 58 -8.08 6.37 2.81
CA SER A 58 -8.90 7.25 3.64
C SER A 58 -10.03 6.45 4.25
N TRP A 59 -10.38 6.74 5.52
CA TRP A 59 -11.61 6.24 6.11
C TRP A 59 -12.80 7.00 5.53
N ASP A 60 -13.87 6.29 5.18
CA ASP A 60 -15.16 6.82 4.77
C ASP A 60 -16.18 6.49 5.85
N THR A 61 -16.74 7.55 6.46
CA THR A 61 -17.70 7.45 7.55
C THR A 61 -19.09 7.02 7.08
N ASP A 62 -19.45 7.32 5.84
CA ASP A 62 -20.77 7.03 5.28
C ASP A 62 -20.86 5.57 4.82
N ALA A 63 -19.78 5.06 4.23
CA ALA A 63 -19.64 3.67 3.83
C ALA A 63 -19.11 2.75 4.95
N ASN A 64 -18.72 3.32 6.10
CA ASN A 64 -18.10 2.63 7.24
C ASN A 64 -16.96 1.69 6.82
N THR A 65 -16.09 2.16 5.92
CA THR A 65 -15.01 1.37 5.33
C THR A 65 -13.87 2.27 4.85
N TYR A 66 -12.74 1.67 4.46
CA TYR A 66 -11.61 2.42 3.89
C TYR A 66 -11.73 2.51 2.37
N LEU A 67 -11.69 3.74 1.85
CA LEU A 67 -11.46 4.01 0.44
C LEU A 67 -9.97 3.97 0.15
N THR A 68 -9.60 3.18 -0.86
CA THR A 68 -8.24 3.19 -1.40
C THR A 68 -8.30 3.72 -2.82
N THR A 69 -7.44 4.70 -3.13
CA THR A 69 -7.18 5.09 -4.51
C THR A 69 -5.81 4.59 -4.90
N ALA A 70 -5.74 4.01 -6.08
CA ALA A 70 -4.52 3.50 -6.67
C ALA A 70 -4.13 4.41 -7.83
N SER A 71 -2.90 4.95 -7.80
CA SER A 71 -2.32 5.56 -8.98
C SER A 71 -1.60 4.46 -9.78
N CYS A 72 -2.21 4.03 -10.87
CA CYS A 72 -1.54 3.22 -11.88
C CYS A 72 -2.32 3.34 -13.19
N GLY A 73 -1.89 4.26 -14.04
CA GLY A 73 -2.17 4.23 -15.47
C GLY A 73 -0.86 3.90 -16.19
N TRP A 74 -0.77 2.71 -16.77
CA TRP A 74 0.05 2.54 -17.97
C TRP A 74 -0.89 2.87 -19.12
N TYR A 75 -0.62 3.96 -19.84
CA TYR A 75 -1.10 4.07 -21.22
C TYR A 75 -0.20 3.11 -22.00
N ASP A 76 -0.73 1.95 -22.39
CA ASP A 76 -0.09 1.19 -23.46
C ASP A 76 -0.25 2.06 -24.71
N ASN A 77 0.86 2.62 -25.21
CA ASN A 77 0.95 3.06 -26.60
C ASN A 77 1.35 1.82 -27.39
N ASP A 78 0.38 0.97 -27.73
CA ASP A 78 0.47 0.01 -28.84
C ASP A 78 -0.96 -0.40 -29.26
#